data_AF-A0AA43V3S6-F1
#
_entry.id   AF-A0AA43V3S6-F1
#
_cell.length_a   1.000
_cell.length_b   1.000
_cell.length_c   1.000
_cell.angle_alpha   90.00
_cell.angle_beta   90.00
_cell.angle_gamma   90.00
#
_symmetry.space_group_name_H-M   'P 1'
#
loop_
_entity.id
_entity.type
_entity.pdbx_description
1 polymer ?
#
loop_
_entity_poly.entity_id
_entity_poly.type
_entity_poly.pdbx_seq_one_letter_code
_entity_poly.pdbx_strand_id
1 'polypeptide(L)'
;KSTIEDIKGFISAIVDIYRASYGKRTERHPRQCVFVGTTNNYEFLKDQTGNRRFFPITTDKNKATKSPFDDLTPDVVQQMFAEAKVYFDEDPTDKALLLDKEASEMALKVQEAHSEKDALVGEIEEFLERPIPSDYWYRTLEEKRVSAHDVIDQDYIKLYGDGKLIELP
;
A
#
# COMPACT_ATOMS: atom_id res chain seq x y z
N LYS A 1 14.58 -5.99 17.85
CA LYS A 1 13.45 -5.67 16.94
C LYS A 1 14.01 -4.72 15.90
N SER A 2 14.04 -5.11 14.63
CA SER A 2 14.49 -4.24 13.55
C SER A 2 13.48 -3.10 13.39
N THR A 3 13.95 -1.87 13.30
CA THR A 3 13.08 -0.72 13.09
C THR A 3 12.64 -0.64 11.63
N ILE A 4 11.52 0.02 11.34
CA ILE A 4 11.05 0.23 9.96
C ILE A 4 12.10 0.97 9.12
N GLU A 5 12.87 1.85 9.76
CA GLU A 5 13.97 2.58 9.13
C GLU A 5 15.12 1.66 8.68
N ASP A 6 15.46 0.66 9.49
CA ASP A 6 16.46 -0.34 9.14
C ASP A 6 16.05 -1.13 7.89
N ILE A 7 14.76 -1.48 7.77
CA ILE A 7 14.22 -2.20 6.61
C ILE A 7 14.27 -1.30 5.36
N LYS A 8 13.89 -0.02 5.48
CA LYS A 8 13.98 0.94 4.36
C LYS A 8 15.42 1.08 3.88
N GLY A 9 16.36 1.23 4.81
CA GLY A 9 17.79 1.32 4.52
C GLY A 9 18.29 0.04 3.86
N PHE A 10 17.87 -1.11 4.40
CA PHE A 10 18.22 -2.41 3.84
C PHE A 10 17.75 -2.55 2.40
N ILE A 11 16.47 -2.31 2.08
CA ILE A 11 15.93 -2.46 0.72
C ILE A 11 16.56 -1.46 -0.26
N SER A 12 16.79 -0.22 0.18
CA SER A 12 17.31 0.84 -0.70
C SER A 12 18.82 0.76 -0.93
N ALA A 13 19.54 -0.10 -0.21
CA ALA A 13 20.99 -0.22 -0.36
C ALA A 13 21.36 -0.81 -1.74
N ILE A 14 22.32 -0.16 -2.41
CA ILE A 14 22.81 -0.58 -3.73
C ILE A 14 24.01 -1.54 -3.59
N VAL A 15 24.67 -1.54 -2.43
CA VAL A 15 25.89 -2.31 -2.18
C VAL A 15 25.77 -3.04 -0.85
N ASP A 16 26.01 -4.34 -0.88
CA ASP A 16 26.14 -5.18 0.30
C ASP A 16 27.62 -5.21 0.73
N ILE A 17 27.86 -4.88 2.00
CA ILE A 17 29.18 -4.85 2.59
C ILE A 17 29.25 -6.02 3.57
N TYR A 18 29.91 -7.10 3.17
CA TYR A 18 30.04 -8.28 4.02
C TYR A 18 31.44 -8.89 3.93
N ARG A 19 31.74 -9.74 4.91
CA ARG A 19 32.96 -10.54 4.95
C ARG A 19 32.57 -11.98 4.68
N ALA A 20 33.05 -12.56 3.59
CA ALA A 20 32.83 -13.98 3.29
C ALA A 20 33.39 -14.87 4.42
N SER A 21 32.83 -16.07 4.60
CA SER A 21 33.16 -16.99 5.72
C SER A 21 34.65 -17.34 5.85
N TYR A 22 35.44 -17.20 4.77
CA TYR A 22 36.90 -17.37 4.77
C TYR A 22 37.66 -16.13 4.29
N GLY A 23 36.97 -15.00 4.09
CA GLY A 23 37.58 -13.74 3.70
C GLY A 23 38.39 -13.14 4.85
N LYS A 24 39.56 -12.58 4.53
CA LYS A 24 40.37 -11.82 5.52
C LYS A 24 39.91 -10.38 5.69
N ARG A 25 39.23 -9.82 4.68
CA ARG A 25 38.77 -8.42 4.65
C ARG A 25 37.29 -8.38 4.26
N THR A 26 36.64 -7.29 4.64
CA THR A 26 35.29 -6.96 4.20
C THR A 26 35.34 -6.44 2.78
N GLU A 27 34.47 -6.96 1.92
CA GLU A 27 34.38 -6.58 0.51
C GLU A 27 33.03 -5.92 0.22
N ARG A 28 33.01 -5.10 -0.84
CA ARG A 28 31.81 -4.39 -1.29
C ARG A 28 31.28 -5.12 -2.52
N HIS A 29 30.05 -5.62 -2.44
CA HIS A 29 29.40 -6.34 -3.52
C HIS A 29 28.19 -5.53 -4.01
N PRO A 30 28.11 -5.16 -5.31
CA PRO A 30 26.90 -4.54 -5.83
C PRO A 30 25.73 -5.51 -5.72
N ARG A 31 24.57 -5.02 -5.29
CA ARG A 31 23.41 -5.87 -5.07
C ARG A 31 22.77 -6.25 -6.41
N GLN A 32 22.65 -7.55 -6.65
CA GLN A 32 22.05 -8.13 -7.85
C GLN A 32 20.96 -9.14 -7.46
N CYS A 33 20.09 -8.77 -6.54
CA CYS A 33 19.00 -9.63 -6.08
C CYS A 33 17.67 -8.88 -6.06
N VAL A 34 16.59 -9.66 -6.13
CA VAL A 34 15.22 -9.19 -5.95
C VAL A 34 14.72 -9.74 -4.62
N PHE A 35 14.08 -8.89 -3.83
CA PHE A 35 13.48 -9.30 -2.55
C PHE A 35 11.99 -9.57 -2.74
N VAL A 36 11.55 -10.73 -2.29
CA VAL A 36 10.14 -11.11 -2.26
C VAL A 36 9.82 -11.58 -0.85
N GLY A 37 8.74 -11.06 -0.28
CA GLY A 37 8.24 -11.46 1.03
C GLY A 37 6.75 -11.78 0.94
N THR A 38 6.33 -12.83 1.65
CA THR A 38 4.93 -13.21 1.77
C THR A 38 4.44 -12.91 3.17
N THR A 39 3.24 -12.34 3.29
CA THR A 39 2.57 -12.10 4.56
C THR A 39 1.11 -12.55 4.44
N ASN A 40 0.57 -13.10 5.52
CA ASN A 40 -0.86 -13.42 5.62
C ASN A 40 -1.68 -12.22 6.13
N ASN A 41 -1.01 -11.19 6.66
CA ASN A 41 -1.69 -9.97 7.11
C ASN A 41 -1.94 -9.08 5.90
N TYR A 42 -3.21 -8.71 5.70
CA TYR A 42 -3.61 -7.79 4.63
C TYR A 42 -3.10 -6.37 4.88
N GLU A 43 -3.08 -5.95 6.15
CA GLU A 43 -2.52 -4.68 6.59
C GLU A 43 -1.12 -4.90 7.14
N PHE A 44 -0.10 -4.60 6.34
CA PHE A 44 1.30 -4.82 6.71
C PHE A 44 2.16 -3.59 6.51
N LEU A 45 1.66 -2.60 5.77
CA LEU A 45 2.36 -1.36 5.51
C LEU A 45 2.06 -0.36 6.64
N LYS A 46 2.96 -0.31 7.62
CA LYS A 46 2.82 0.57 8.81
C LYS A 46 3.39 1.97 8.62
N ASP A 47 4.05 2.22 7.50
CA ASP A 47 4.79 3.45 7.27
C ASP A 47 3.94 4.50 6.56
N GLN A 48 3.87 5.71 7.14
CA GLN A 48 3.15 6.86 6.56
C GLN A 48 3.93 7.51 5.40
N THR A 49 5.25 7.30 5.30
CA THR A 49 6.08 7.95 4.27
C THR A 49 6.05 7.20 2.93
N GLY A 50 4.86 7.06 2.34
CA GLY A 50 4.64 6.57 0.98
C GLY A 50 5.30 5.23 0.74
N ASN A 51 4.55 4.14 0.89
CA ASN A 51 4.97 2.74 0.77
C ASN A 51 5.51 2.32 -0.62
N ARG A 52 6.06 3.26 -1.40
CA ARG A 52 6.65 3.14 -2.74
C ARG A 52 7.76 2.11 -2.90
N ARG A 53 8.32 1.60 -1.80
CA ARG A 53 9.37 0.56 -1.80
C ARG A 53 8.78 -0.85 -1.79
N PHE A 54 7.47 -0.97 -1.58
CA PHE A 54 6.74 -2.22 -1.58
C PHE A 54 5.75 -2.23 -2.74
N PHE A 55 5.72 -3.34 -3.46
CA PHE A 55 4.72 -3.59 -4.49
C PHE A 55 3.87 -4.76 -4.01
N PRO A 56 2.74 -4.50 -3.31
CA PRO A 56 1.89 -5.57 -2.82
C PRO A 56 1.24 -6.28 -4.00
N ILE A 57 1.18 -7.60 -3.95
CA ILE A 57 0.43 -8.40 -4.91
C ILE A 57 -0.53 -9.26 -4.10
N THR A 58 -1.82 -8.96 -4.18
CA THR A 58 -2.86 -9.80 -3.59
C THR A 58 -2.95 -11.09 -4.41
N THR A 59 -2.75 -12.23 -3.76
CA THR A 59 -2.80 -13.54 -4.42
C THR A 59 -4.04 -14.31 -3.98
N ASP A 60 -4.84 -14.75 -4.95
CA ASP A 60 -6.02 -15.57 -4.71
C ASP A 60 -5.78 -16.98 -5.21
N LYS A 61 -5.73 -17.96 -4.30
CA LYS A 61 -5.52 -19.37 -4.66
C LYS A 61 -6.57 -19.88 -5.65
N ASN A 62 -7.81 -19.42 -5.54
CA ASN A 62 -8.92 -19.85 -6.39
C ASN A 62 -8.83 -19.31 -7.83
N LYS A 63 -8.04 -18.25 -8.07
CA LYS A 63 -7.83 -17.66 -9.40
C LYS A 63 -6.56 -18.18 -10.08
N ALA A 64 -5.77 -18.99 -9.39
CA ALA A 64 -4.52 -19.52 -9.94
C ALA A 64 -4.81 -20.47 -11.10
N THR A 65 -4.40 -20.08 -12.31
CA THR A 65 -4.60 -20.87 -13.54
C THR A 65 -3.47 -21.85 -13.79
N LYS A 66 -2.26 -21.57 -13.25
CA LYS A 66 -1.05 -22.36 -13.49
C LYS A 66 -0.38 -22.76 -12.18
N SER A 67 0.18 -23.96 -12.15
CA SER A 67 0.98 -24.52 -11.07
C SER A 67 2.47 -24.46 -11.41
N PRO A 68 3.34 -23.92 -10.53
CA PRO A 68 4.79 -23.94 -10.75
C PRO A 68 5.38 -25.36 -10.84
N PHE A 69 4.69 -26.37 -10.32
CA PHE A 69 5.19 -27.75 -10.32
C PHE A 69 4.83 -28.51 -11.59
N ASP A 70 3.68 -28.19 -12.20
CA ASP A 70 3.12 -28.95 -13.32
C ASP A 70 3.27 -28.21 -14.66
N ASP A 71 3.09 -26.90 -14.67
CA ASP A 71 3.02 -26.09 -15.90
C ASP A 71 4.35 -25.40 -16.25
N LEU A 72 5.33 -25.43 -15.35
CA LEU A 72 6.64 -24.82 -15.55
C LEU A 72 7.57 -25.76 -16.33
N THR A 73 7.18 -26.06 -17.56
CA THR A 73 7.97 -26.89 -18.48
C THR A 73 9.24 -26.14 -18.94
N PRO A 74 10.30 -26.85 -19.37
CA PRO A 74 11.51 -26.22 -19.89
C PRO A 74 11.25 -25.23 -21.04
N ASP A 75 10.26 -25.50 -21.89
CA ASP A 75 9.89 -24.64 -23.01
C ASP A 75 9.29 -23.30 -22.53
N VAL A 76 8.43 -23.34 -21.50
CA VAL A 76 7.88 -22.13 -20.87
C VAL A 76 8.99 -21.31 -20.23
N VAL A 77 9.93 -21.96 -19.54
CA VAL A 77 11.09 -21.29 -18.95
C VAL A 77 11.95 -20.62 -20.03
N GLN A 78 12.21 -21.32 -21.14
CA GLN A 78 12.93 -20.74 -22.28
C GLN A 78 12.18 -19.56 -22.89
N GLN A 79 10.86 -19.63 -23.03
CA GLN A 79 10.05 -18.52 -23.50
C GLN A 79 10.16 -17.31 -22.57
N MET A 80 10.06 -17.50 -21.25
CA MET A 80 10.21 -16.42 -20.27
C MET A 80 11.58 -15.75 -20.37
N PHE A 81 12.66 -16.53 -20.53
CA PHE A 81 14.00 -15.98 -20.75
C PHE A 81 14.14 -15.26 -22.09
N ALA A 82 13.49 -15.75 -23.14
CA ALA A 82 13.48 -15.10 -24.44
C ALA A 82 12.79 -13.73 -24.37
N GLU A 83 11.62 -13.64 -23.73
CA GLU A 83 10.91 -12.39 -23.48
C GLU A 83 11.76 -11.44 -22.64
N ALA A 84 12.33 -11.91 -21.52
CA ALA A 84 13.22 -11.11 -20.68
C ALA A 84 14.45 -10.58 -21.45
N LYS A 85 15.01 -11.39 -22.36
CA LYS A 85 16.14 -10.97 -23.21
C LYS A 85 15.73 -9.89 -24.20
N VAL A 86 14.57 -10.03 -24.84
CA VAL A 86 14.05 -9.00 -25.76
C VAL A 86 13.90 -7.68 -25.03
N TYR A 87 13.28 -7.68 -23.84
CA TYR A 87 13.16 -6.47 -23.02
C TYR A 87 14.51 -5.86 -22.63
N PHE A 88 15.50 -6.70 -22.32
CA PHE A 88 16.85 -6.24 -22.01
C PHE A 88 17.57 -5.61 -23.21
N ASP A 89 17.41 -6.19 -24.39
CA ASP A 89 18.04 -5.71 -25.62
C ASP A 89 17.37 -4.42 -26.15
N GLU A 90 16.05 -4.24 -25.94
CA GLU A 90 15.29 -3.08 -26.41
C GLU A 90 15.42 -1.81 -25.54
N ASP A 91 15.53 -1.94 -24.20
CA ASP A 91 15.67 -0.80 -23.28
C ASP A 91 16.56 -1.20 -22.07
N PRO A 92 17.87 -0.90 -22.09
CA PRO A 92 18.84 -1.56 -21.21
C PRO A 92 18.64 -1.39 -19.70
N THR A 93 17.98 -0.31 -19.25
CA THR A 93 17.87 -0.03 -17.79
C THR A 93 16.86 1.04 -17.41
N ASP A 94 16.64 2.05 -18.25
CA ASP A 94 15.92 3.27 -17.82
C ASP A 94 14.39 3.10 -17.74
N LYS A 95 13.81 2.25 -18.59
CA LYS A 95 12.37 1.92 -18.52
C LYS A 95 12.07 0.69 -17.68
N ALA A 96 12.95 -0.31 -17.65
CA ALA A 96 12.71 -1.56 -16.93
C ALA A 96 12.56 -1.38 -15.40
N LEU A 97 13.13 -0.31 -14.84
CA LEU A 97 13.11 -0.02 -13.40
C LEU A 97 12.02 0.95 -12.97
N LEU A 98 11.34 1.62 -13.92
CA LEU A 98 10.30 2.60 -13.64
C LEU A 98 8.95 2.05 -14.08
N LEU A 99 7.98 2.08 -13.17
CA LEU A 99 6.60 1.78 -13.51
C LEU A 99 6.08 2.84 -14.49
N ASP A 100 5.42 2.41 -15.56
CA ASP A 100 4.62 3.30 -16.40
C ASP A 100 3.60 4.08 -15.56
N LYS A 101 3.14 5.22 -16.07
CA LYS A 101 2.20 6.09 -15.33
C LYS A 101 0.97 5.32 -14.84
N GLU A 102 0.36 4.53 -15.73
CA GLU A 102 -0.81 3.70 -15.39
C GLU A 102 -0.48 2.64 -14.34
N ALA A 103 0.69 1.99 -14.47
CA ALA A 103 1.16 1.00 -13.51
C ALA A 103 1.48 1.63 -12.14
N SER A 104 1.99 2.85 -12.10
CA SER A 104 2.26 3.60 -10.88
C SER A 104 0.98 4.00 -10.15
N GLU A 105 -0.06 4.41 -10.87
CA GLU A 105 -1.38 4.70 -10.28
C GLU A 105 -2.03 3.44 -9.69
N MET A 106 -1.94 2.31 -10.39
CA MET A 106 -2.40 1.02 -9.86
C MET A 106 -1.60 0.62 -8.61
N ALA A 107 -0.28 0.78 -8.63
CA ALA A 107 0.58 0.51 -7.48
C ALA A 107 0.18 1.32 -6.25
N LEU A 108 -0.11 2.61 -6.43
CA LEU A 108 -0.57 3.50 -5.37
C LEU A 108 -1.87 3.03 -4.73
N LYS A 109 -2.89 2.71 -5.55
CA LYS A 109 -4.18 2.20 -5.06
C LYS A 109 -4.02 0.93 -4.22
N VAL A 110 -3.16 0.02 -4.70
CA VAL A 110 -2.87 -1.24 -4.00
C VAL A 110 -2.10 -0.98 -2.70
N GLN A 111 -1.12 -0.07 -2.71
CA GLN A 111 -0.37 0.32 -1.51
C GLN A 111 -1.29 0.96 -0.44
N GLU A 112 -2.22 1.81 -0.85
CA GLU A 112 -3.21 2.43 0.04
C GLU A 112 -4.15 1.39 0.65
N ALA A 113 -4.63 0.43 -0.14
CA ALA A 113 -5.49 -0.65 0.34
C ALA A 113 -4.81 -1.54 1.39
N HIS A 114 -3.48 -1.69 1.31
CA HIS A 114 -2.67 -2.51 2.23
C HIS A 114 -2.00 -1.71 3.36
N SER A 115 -2.25 -0.40 3.44
CA SER A 115 -1.79 0.47 4.53
C SER A 115 -2.54 0.14 5.82
N GLU A 116 -1.82 0.08 6.94
CA GLU A 116 -2.44 0.05 8.26
C GLU A 116 -3.21 1.35 8.45
N LYS A 117 -4.51 1.24 8.69
CA LYS A 117 -5.36 2.37 9.06
C LYS A 117 -5.33 2.49 10.58
N ASP A 118 -5.12 3.70 11.07
CA ASP A 118 -5.23 3.96 12.50
C ASP A 118 -6.70 3.75 12.92
N ALA A 119 -6.93 3.12 14.07
CA ALA A 119 -8.28 2.89 14.60
C ALA A 119 -9.05 4.21 14.77
N LEU A 120 -8.33 5.29 15.08
CA LEU A 120 -8.87 6.65 15.17
C LEU A 120 -9.48 7.15 13.86
N VAL A 121 -8.98 6.71 12.71
CA VAL A 121 -9.54 7.11 11.41
C VAL A 121 -10.98 6.61 11.28
N GLY A 122 -11.25 5.37 11.72
CA GLY A 122 -12.61 4.83 11.73
C GLY A 122 -13.54 5.61 12.65
N GLU A 123 -13.09 5.96 13.85
CA GLU A 123 -13.86 6.79 14.79
C GLU A 123 -14.15 8.19 14.22
N ILE A 124 -13.19 8.80 13.53
CA ILE A 124 -13.36 10.11 12.89
C ILE A 124 -14.30 10.02 11.70
N GLU A 125 -14.17 9.01 10.85
CA GLU A 125 -15.08 8.76 9.72
C GLU A 125 -16.52 8.55 10.22
N GLU A 126 -16.71 7.72 11.25
CA GLU A 126 -18.00 7.51 11.90
C GLU A 126 -18.58 8.82 12.47
N PHE A 127 -17.73 9.64 13.10
CA PHE A 127 -18.14 10.95 13.59
C PHE A 127 -18.53 11.93 12.48
N LEU A 128 -17.82 11.93 11.35
CA LEU A 128 -18.12 12.78 10.20
C LEU A 128 -19.39 12.35 9.46
N GLU A 129 -19.63 11.03 9.37
CA GLU A 129 -20.84 10.46 8.75
C GLU A 129 -22.07 10.57 9.65
N ARG A 130 -21.87 10.73 10.97
CA ARG A 130 -22.96 10.92 11.92
C ARG A 130 -23.79 12.12 11.48
N PRO A 131 -25.08 11.91 11.16
CA PRO A 131 -25.90 13.01 10.72
C PRO A 131 -26.10 13.98 11.89
N ILE A 132 -26.15 15.27 11.55
CA ILE A 132 -26.29 16.34 12.53
C ILE A 132 -27.70 16.93 12.38
N PRO A 133 -28.38 17.33 13.48
CA PRO A 133 -29.69 17.95 13.36
C PRO A 133 -29.63 19.25 12.55
N SER A 134 -30.69 19.57 11.80
CA SER A 134 -30.73 20.77 10.94
C SER A 134 -30.51 22.08 11.70
N ASP A 135 -30.88 22.13 12.97
CA ASP A 135 -30.75 23.29 13.88
C ASP A 135 -29.44 23.31 14.66
N TYR A 136 -28.50 22.39 14.39
CA TYR A 136 -27.26 22.23 15.15
C TYR A 136 -26.46 23.52 15.36
N TRP A 137 -26.35 24.37 14.33
CA TRP A 137 -25.57 25.60 14.41
C TRP A 137 -26.12 26.61 15.42
N TYR A 138 -27.44 26.60 15.64
CA TYR A 138 -28.16 27.52 16.53
C TYR A 138 -28.30 26.99 17.97
N ARG A 139 -27.92 25.72 18.22
CA ARG A 139 -27.94 25.11 19.56
C ARG A 139 -26.83 25.63 20.46
N THR A 140 -27.10 25.65 21.76
CA THR A 140 -26.13 25.99 22.81
C THR A 140 -25.03 24.93 22.91
N LEU A 141 -23.91 25.27 23.56
CA LEU A 141 -22.76 24.37 23.68
C LEU A 141 -23.09 23.08 24.46
N GLU A 142 -24.03 23.14 25.41
CA GLU A 142 -24.50 21.98 26.18
C GLU A 142 -25.32 21.03 25.29
N GLU A 143 -26.27 21.55 24.52
CA GLU A 143 -27.11 20.78 23.60
C GLU A 143 -26.30 20.13 22.46
N LYS A 144 -25.24 20.80 21.99
CA LYS A 144 -24.29 20.26 21.00
C LYS A 144 -23.55 19.03 21.52
N ARG A 145 -23.15 19.02 22.80
CA ARG A 145 -22.45 17.88 23.43
C ARG A 145 -23.37 16.68 23.62
N VAL A 146 -24.62 16.92 24.01
CA VAL A 146 -25.64 15.87 24.16
C VAL A 146 -25.94 15.22 22.80
N SER A 147 -26.10 16.03 21.76
CA SER A 147 -26.37 15.54 20.38
C SER A 147 -25.21 14.71 19.79
N ALA A 148 -23.98 14.91 20.30
CA ALA A 148 -22.80 14.14 19.90
C ALA A 148 -22.67 12.79 20.64
N HIS A 149 -23.38 12.59 21.76
CA HIS A 149 -23.39 11.32 22.48
C HIS A 149 -24.63 10.48 22.12
N ASP A 150 -25.82 11.06 22.18
CA ASP A 150 -27.08 10.33 21.95
C ASP A 150 -27.57 10.43 20.50
N VAL A 151 -28.06 9.31 19.93
CA VAL A 151 -28.75 9.27 18.64
C VAL A 151 -30.20 9.72 18.88
N ILE A 152 -30.52 10.97 18.57
CA ILE A 152 -31.86 11.55 18.80
C ILE A 152 -32.60 11.60 17.46
N ASP A 153 -33.35 10.53 17.21
CA ASP A 153 -33.87 10.01 15.93
C ASP A 153 -34.98 10.83 15.23
N GLN A 154 -34.90 12.17 15.06
CA GLN A 154 -36.05 12.89 14.46
C GLN A 154 -35.80 13.84 13.27
N ASP A 155 -34.65 14.51 13.09
CA ASP A 155 -34.48 15.49 11.98
C ASP A 155 -33.02 15.62 11.48
N TYR A 156 -32.52 14.60 10.78
CA TYR A 156 -31.09 14.45 10.44
C TYR A 156 -30.79 14.70 8.95
N ILE A 157 -29.83 15.59 8.65
CA ILE A 157 -29.29 15.83 7.30
C ILE A 157 -27.92 15.14 7.17
N LYS A 158 -27.69 14.37 6.10
CA LYS A 158 -26.36 13.79 5.78
C LYS A 158 -25.48 14.86 5.14
N LEU A 159 -24.31 15.12 5.72
CA LEU A 159 -23.35 16.11 5.21
C LEU A 159 -22.47 15.59 4.06
N TYR A 160 -22.42 14.28 3.84
CA TYR A 160 -21.53 13.66 2.84
C TYR A 160 -22.31 13.00 1.71
N GLY A 161 -23.00 13.83 0.94
CA GLY A 161 -23.35 13.56 -0.45
C GLY A 161 -22.75 14.67 -1.31
N ASP A 162 -21.70 14.35 -2.06
CA ASP A 162 -21.16 15.14 -3.18
C ASP A 162 -20.41 16.47 -2.89
N GLY A 163 -19.83 16.65 -1.70
CA GLY A 163 -18.79 17.69 -1.50
C GLY A 163 -19.25 19.13 -1.74
N LYS A 164 -20.55 19.41 -1.67
CA LYS A 164 -21.09 20.78 -1.67
C LYS A 164 -21.60 21.13 -0.29
N LEU A 165 -21.14 22.28 0.22
CA LEU A 165 -21.74 22.94 1.38
C LEU A 165 -23.23 23.17 1.06
N ILE A 166 -24.13 22.70 1.93
CA ILE A 166 -25.52 23.16 1.91
C ILE A 166 -25.46 24.60 2.44
N GLU A 167 -25.57 25.58 1.54
CA GLU A 167 -25.77 26.97 1.90
C GLU A 167 -27.13 27.10 2.60
N LEU A 168 -27.11 27.50 3.87
CA LEU A 168 -28.32 27.93 4.58
C LEU A 168 -28.72 29.33 4.07
N PRO A 169 -30.03 29.64 3.96
CA PRO A 169 -30.50 30.98 3.62
C PRO A 169 -30.13 32.05 4.66
#